data_AF-A0AA37SYD2-F1
#
_entry.id   AF-A0AA37SYD2-F1
#
_cell.length_a   1.000
_cell.length_b   1.000
_cell.length_c   1.000
_cell.angle_alpha   90.00
_cell.angle_beta   90.00
_cell.angle_gamma   90.00
#
_symmetry.space_group_name_H-M   'P 1'
#
loop_
_entity.id
_entity.type
_entity.pdbx_description
1 polymer ?
#
loop_
_entity_poly.entity_id
_entity_poly.type
_entity_poly.pdbx_seq_one_letter_code
_entity_poly.pdbx_strand_id
1 'polypeptide(L)' 'MKRRFVVLSLLAMLGAISACTPEVGSKDWCDDLDEKPKGDWSANEAKDYAKHCLFKSKDEE' A
#
# COMPACT_ATOMS: atom_id res chain seq x y z
N MET A 1 1.13 -21.38 -31.56
CA MET A 1 0.45 -20.18 -31.00
C MET A 1 -0.23 -20.43 -29.66
N LYS A 2 -1.01 -21.51 -29.47
CA LYS A 2 -1.72 -21.83 -28.21
C LYS A 2 -0.84 -21.83 -26.94
N ARG A 3 0.33 -22.47 -26.97
CA ARG A 3 1.27 -22.50 -25.83
C ARG A 3 1.87 -21.12 -25.50
N ARG A 4 2.09 -20.27 -26.51
CA ARG A 4 2.59 -18.90 -26.33
C ARG A 4 1.52 -17.99 -25.73
N PHE A 5 0.25 -18.21 -26.10
CA PHE A 5 -0.89 -17.51 -25.53
C PHE A 5 -1.09 -17.85 -24.04
N VAL A 6 -0.94 -19.13 -23.68
CA VAL A 6 -1.02 -19.58 -22.28
C VAL A 6 0.08 -18.96 -21.42
N VAL A 7 1.32 -18.91 -21.93
CA VAL A 7 2.44 -18.30 -21.20
C VAL A 7 2.25 -16.78 -21.03
N LEU A 8 1.75 -16.08 -22.05
CA LEU A 8 1.46 -14.65 -21.97
C LEU A 8 0.33 -14.34 -20.98
N SER A 9 -0.73 -15.15 -20.94
CA SER A 9 -1.82 -14.99 -19.96
C SER A 9 -1.35 -15.25 -18.52
N LEU A 10 -0.49 -16.24 -18.29
CA LEU A 10 0.09 -16.53 -16.97
C LEU A 10 1.00 -15.40 -16.47
N LEU A 11 1.81 -14.81 -17.36
CA LEU A 11 2.70 -13.69 -17.01
C LEU A 11 1.91 -12.42 -16.66
N ALA A 12 0.81 -12.15 -17.38
CA ALA A 12 -0.04 -10.99 -17.12
C ALA A 12 -0.74 -11.07 -15.76
N MET A 13 -1.13 -12.27 -15.32
CA MET A 13 -1.83 -12.48 -14.05
C MET A 13 -0.93 -12.27 -12.83
N LEU A 14 0.37 -12.57 -12.95
CA LEU A 14 1.38 -12.33 -11.90
C LEU A 14 1.70 -10.83 -11.71
N GLY A 15 1.53 -10.01 -12.74
CA GLY A 15 1.81 -8.57 -12.68
C GLY A 15 0.68 -7.71 -12.10
N ALA A 16 -0.53 -8.27 -11.94
CA ALA A 16 -1.71 -7.50 -11.50
C ALA A 16 -1.81 -7.31 -9.97
N ILE A 17 -0.92 -7.91 -9.18
CA ILE A 17 -1.00 -7.90 -7.71
C ILE A 17 -0.38 -6.63 -7.08
N SER A 18 0.37 -5.84 -7.86
CA SER A 18 1.03 -4.61 -7.35
C SER A 18 0.08 -3.42 -7.14
N ALA A 19 -1.22 -3.58 -7.43
CA ALA A 19 -2.23 -2.53 -7.27
C ALA A 19 -3.10 -2.69 -6.01
N CYS A 20 -2.80 -3.65 -5.12
CA CYS A 20 -3.58 -3.88 -3.89
C CYS A 20 -3.01 -3.19 -2.63
N THR A 21 -2.00 -2.32 -2.75
CA THR A 21 -1.57 -1.51 -1.61
C THR A 21 -2.44 -0.26 -1.50
N PRO A 22 -3.16 -0.06 -0.38
CA PRO A 22 -3.97 1.12 -0.17
C PRO A 22 -3.10 2.38 -0.21
N GLU A 23 -3.67 3.50 -0.65
CA GLU A 23 -2.94 4.76 -0.81
C GLU A 23 -2.43 5.26 0.55
N VAL A 24 -1.18 5.71 0.61
CA VAL A 24 -0.57 6.22 1.85
C VAL A 24 -1.41 7.36 2.42
N GLY A 25 -1.82 7.24 3.68
CA GLY A 25 -2.68 8.21 4.37
C GLY A 25 -4.18 8.09 4.09
N SER A 26 -4.60 7.11 3.28
CA SER A 26 -6.01 6.70 3.20
C SER A 26 -6.44 6.02 4.49
N LYS A 27 -7.76 5.98 4.73
CA LYS A 27 -8.31 5.34 5.94
C LYS A 27 -7.89 3.86 6.03
N ASP A 28 -8.03 3.13 4.92
CA ASP A 28 -7.68 1.71 4.86
C ASP A 28 -6.17 1.50 5.08
N TRP A 29 -5.32 2.38 4.56
CA TRP A 29 -3.88 2.33 4.82
C TRP A 29 -3.53 2.63 6.28
N CYS A 30 -4.19 3.60 6.91
CA CYS A 30 -3.99 3.91 8.32
C CYS A 30 -4.40 2.73 9.20
N ASP A 31 -5.55 2.11 8.90
CA ASP A 31 -6.08 0.98 9.66
C ASP A 31 -5.14 -0.25 9.49
N ASP A 32 -4.72 -0.57 8.26
CA ASP A 32 -3.78 -1.66 7.96
C ASP A 32 -2.41 -1.45 8.65
N LEU A 33 -1.90 -0.22 8.66
CA LEU A 33 -0.59 0.08 9.26
C LEU A 33 -0.65 0.08 10.80
N ASP A 34 -1.79 0.45 11.40
CA ASP A 34 -1.99 0.42 12.87
C ASP A 34 -1.98 -1.03 13.39
N GLU A 35 -2.54 -1.97 12.63
CA GLU A 35 -2.48 -3.40 12.93
C GLU A 35 -1.06 -4.00 12.78
N LYS A 36 -0.20 -3.36 11.97
CA LYS A 36 1.19 -3.79 11.78
C LYS A 36 2.04 -3.48 13.03
N PRO A 37 2.87 -4.42 13.54
CA PRO A 37 3.77 -4.14 14.65
C PRO A 37 4.67 -2.92 14.39
N LYS A 38 4.72 -1.97 15.33
CA LYS A 38 5.49 -0.72 15.19
C LYS A 38 6.99 -0.91 14.91
N GLY A 39 7.55 -2.05 15.29
CA GLY A 39 8.95 -2.42 15.00
C GLY A 39 9.23 -2.75 13.52
N ASP A 40 8.19 -3.12 12.77
CA ASP A 40 8.26 -3.41 11.33
C ASP A 40 7.93 -2.17 10.47
N TRP A 41 7.75 -1.01 11.12
CA TRP A 41 7.50 0.24 10.41
C TRP A 41 8.82 0.78 9.85
N SER A 42 8.78 1.17 8.58
CA SER A 42 9.82 2.01 8.02
C SER A 42 9.72 3.43 8.58
N ALA A 43 10.84 4.16 8.55
CA ALA A 43 10.86 5.56 8.97
C ALA A 43 9.88 6.44 8.15
N ASN A 44 9.63 6.09 6.89
CA ASN A 44 8.71 6.82 6.03
C ASN A 44 7.25 6.54 6.41
N GLU A 45 6.88 5.28 6.64
CA GLU A 45 5.55 4.90 7.13
C GLU A 45 5.20 5.58 8.46
N ALA A 46 6.13 5.60 9.41
CA ALA A 46 5.92 6.26 10.70
C ALA A 46 5.64 7.77 10.55
N LYS A 47 6.39 8.44 9.66
CA LYS A 47 6.23 9.86 9.37
C LYS A 47 4.89 10.14 8.69
N ASP A 48 4.56 9.35 7.68
CA ASP A 48 3.34 9.53 6.89
C ASP A 48 2.09 9.17 7.70
N TYR A 49 2.15 8.14 8.55
CA TYR A 49 1.08 7.81 9.49
C TYR A 49 0.83 8.94 10.49
N ALA A 50 1.89 9.52 11.06
CA ALA A 50 1.74 10.65 11.94
C ALA A 50 1.02 11.82 11.23
N LYS A 51 1.49 12.19 10.04
CA LYS A 51 0.91 13.31 9.27
C LYS A 51 -0.53 13.07 8.82
N HIS A 52 -0.78 11.92 8.21
CA HIS A 52 -2.04 11.67 7.49
C HIS A 52 -3.11 11.01 8.37
N CYS A 53 -2.70 10.20 9.35
CA CYS A 53 -3.61 9.43 10.20
C CYS A 53 -3.82 10.08 11.57
N LEU A 54 -2.76 10.60 12.21
CA LEU A 54 -2.85 11.23 13.54
C LEU A 54 -3.13 12.74 13.47
N PHE A 55 -2.46 13.47 12.58
CA PHE A 55 -2.52 14.93 12.47
C PHE A 55 -3.46 15.44 11.40
N LYS A 56 -4.43 14.64 10.94
CA LYS A 56 -5.44 14.95 9.90
C LYS A 56 -6.27 16.25 10.12
N SER A 57 -6.01 17.00 11.18
CA SER A 57 -6.67 18.27 11.55
C SER A 57 -5.72 19.47 11.73
N LYS A 58 -4.40 19.39 11.47
CA LYS A 58 -3.45 20.46 11.84
C LYS A 58 -2.30 20.78 10.86
N ASP A 59 -2.42 20.44 9.57
CA ASP A 59 -1.39 20.78 8.57
C ASP A 59 -1.96 21.55 7.35
N GLU A 60 -2.93 22.45 7.59
CA GLU A 60 -3.23 23.58 6.69
C GLU A 60 -2.88 24.91 7.38
N GLU A 61 -1.59 25.13 7.67
CA GLU A 61 -1.01 26.47 7.88
C GLU A 61 0.33 26.59 7.13
#